data_AF-A0A2R6DRQ6-F1
#
_entry.id   AF-A0A2R6DRQ6-F1
#
_cell.length_a   1.000
_cell.length_b   1.000
_cell.length_c   1.000
_cell.angle_alpha   90.00
_cell.angle_beta   90.00
_cell.angle_gamma   90.00
#
_symmetry.space_group_name_H-M   'P 1'
#
loop_
_entity.id
_entity.type
_entity.pdbx_description
1 polymer ?
#
loop_
_entity_poly.entity_id
_entity_poly.type
_entity_poly.pdbx_seq_one_letter_code
_entity_poly.pdbx_strand_id
1 'polypeptide(L)'
;MATEQSSVPEAYDDLLAQYGRSTYLGDANMVLSWDQEVMMPEGGTPARAKQRGAISAMQHELLVDDDVGAWLDELGDADLPAEESAVVREIRREYERKAGVPTDLVEEISEATSDAHPVWQEAKESDDWSTFAPTVERLLDLKREYAEAIDPDADPYAVLFADYEPYLDLETAERVLERLRDRLVPLIDEIREADADLYTVEGTFPEDDQMELAREALETLEYDFEHGRVDTAPHPFSSGTQFDARVTTRFDESEPLDSLGSTIHEFGHASYTQGLPKDEYGTPLGRHRGLTVHES
;
A
#
# COMPACT_ATOMS: atom_id res chain seq x y z
N MET A 1 -5.01 -42.88 -19.53
CA MET A 1 -5.66 -41.85 -18.71
C MET A 1 -5.58 -40.58 -19.52
N ALA A 2 -6.72 -40.11 -20.01
CA ALA A 2 -6.76 -38.85 -20.75
C ALA A 2 -6.35 -37.76 -19.76
N THR A 3 -5.27 -37.05 -20.06
CA THR A 3 -4.99 -35.75 -19.48
C THR A 3 -6.23 -34.91 -19.72
N GLU A 4 -6.91 -34.51 -18.65
CA GLU A 4 -7.89 -33.43 -18.70
C GLU A 4 -7.19 -32.27 -19.39
N GLN A 5 -7.62 -31.94 -20.62
CA GLN A 5 -7.19 -30.71 -21.26
C GLN A 5 -7.64 -29.60 -20.33
N SER A 6 -6.69 -28.76 -19.89
CA SER A 6 -7.00 -27.52 -19.19
C SER A 6 -8.12 -26.83 -19.96
N SER A 7 -9.23 -26.54 -19.28
CA SER A 7 -10.33 -25.75 -19.85
C SER A 7 -9.95 -24.29 -20.04
N VAL A 8 -8.74 -23.92 -19.61
CA VAL A 8 -8.22 -22.56 -19.61
C VAL A 8 -7.31 -22.37 -20.84
N PRO A 9 -7.51 -21.31 -21.65
CA PRO A 9 -6.68 -21.01 -22.82
C PRO A 9 -5.20 -20.75 -22.45
N GLU A 10 -4.28 -20.99 -23.39
CA GLU A 10 -2.84 -20.70 -23.24
C GLU A 10 -2.59 -19.21 -22.91
N ALA A 11 -3.42 -18.32 -23.46
CA ALA A 11 -3.40 -16.88 -23.16
C ALA A 11 -3.50 -16.56 -21.66
N TYR A 12 -4.14 -17.42 -20.85
CA TYR A 12 -4.21 -17.22 -19.40
C TYR A 12 -2.87 -17.45 -18.72
N ASP A 13 -2.16 -18.52 -19.11
CA ASP A 13 -0.86 -18.85 -18.55
C ASP A 13 0.17 -17.77 -18.92
N ASP A 14 0.11 -17.26 -20.15
CA ASP A 14 0.96 -16.16 -20.62
C ASP A 14 0.65 -14.85 -19.88
N LEU A 15 -0.64 -14.51 -19.72
CA LEU A 15 -1.09 -13.35 -18.94
C LEU A 15 -0.58 -13.42 -17.49
N LEU A 16 -0.75 -14.56 -16.84
CA LEU A 16 -0.28 -14.76 -15.47
C LEU A 16 1.24 -14.67 -15.36
N ALA A 17 1.98 -15.24 -16.30
CA ALA A 17 3.44 -15.16 -16.30
C ALA A 17 3.93 -13.72 -16.40
N GLN A 18 3.31 -12.92 -17.28
CA GLN A 18 3.64 -11.51 -17.45
C GLN A 18 3.23 -10.66 -16.24
N TYR A 19 2.01 -10.84 -15.74
CA TYR A 19 1.52 -10.14 -14.55
C TYR A 19 2.33 -10.49 -13.29
N GLY A 20 2.74 -11.76 -13.15
CA GLY A 20 3.62 -12.21 -12.09
C GLY A 20 4.95 -11.46 -12.10
N ARG A 21 5.57 -11.29 -13.28
CA ARG A 21 6.80 -10.49 -13.42
C ARG A 21 6.61 -9.03 -13.02
N SER A 22 5.49 -8.41 -13.40
CA SER A 22 5.14 -7.06 -12.95
C SER A 22 4.99 -7.01 -11.41
N THR A 23 4.32 -8.01 -10.82
CA THR A 23 4.17 -8.12 -9.35
C THR A 23 5.52 -8.20 -8.64
N TYR A 24 6.43 -9.07 -9.10
CA TYR A 24 7.74 -9.23 -8.47
C TYR A 24 8.60 -7.95 -8.51
N LEU A 25 8.46 -7.14 -9.56
CA LEU A 25 9.10 -5.83 -9.61
C LEU A 25 8.47 -4.86 -8.62
N GLY A 26 7.15 -4.88 -8.46
CA GLY A 26 6.45 -4.15 -7.41
C GLY A 26 6.95 -4.51 -6.02
N ASP A 27 7.09 -5.81 -5.73
CA ASP A 27 7.60 -6.31 -4.46
C ASP A 27 9.06 -5.87 -4.22
N ALA A 28 9.90 -5.90 -5.26
CA ALA A 28 11.26 -5.37 -5.18
C ALA A 28 11.29 -3.86 -4.89
N ASN A 29 10.40 -3.08 -5.53
CA ASN A 29 10.25 -1.66 -5.27
C ASN A 29 9.78 -1.39 -3.83
N MET A 30 8.91 -2.25 -3.30
CA MET A 30 8.42 -2.20 -1.93
C MET A 30 9.55 -2.39 -0.91
N VAL A 31 10.47 -3.33 -1.15
CA VAL A 31 11.68 -3.50 -0.32
C VAL A 31 12.60 -2.27 -0.39
N LEU A 32 12.76 -1.67 -1.57
CA LEU A 32 13.53 -0.42 -1.71
C LEU A 32 12.87 0.74 -0.97
N SER A 33 11.54 0.79 -0.93
CA SER A 33 10.78 1.77 -0.15
C SER A 33 10.97 1.54 1.35
N TRP A 34 10.84 0.31 1.82
CA TRP A 34 11.10 -0.04 3.23
C TRP A 34 12.54 0.33 3.64
N ASP A 35 13.53 0.01 2.80
CA ASP A 35 14.93 0.32 3.11
C ASP A 35 15.15 1.84 3.20
N GLN A 36 14.49 2.62 2.33
CA GLN A 36 14.57 4.09 2.33
C GLN A 36 14.10 4.69 3.66
N GLU A 37 13.06 4.11 4.25
CA GLU A 37 12.44 4.58 5.50
C GLU A 37 13.15 4.09 6.76
N VAL A 38 13.85 2.95 6.68
CA VAL A 38 14.33 2.21 7.87
C VAL A 38 15.86 2.16 7.98
N MET A 39 16.57 1.86 6.89
CA MET A 39 17.99 1.47 6.93
C MET A 39 18.90 2.38 6.10
N MET A 40 18.36 3.06 5.10
CA MET A 40 19.13 3.81 4.11
C MET A 40 19.80 5.04 4.74
N PRO A 41 21.10 5.30 4.48
CA PRO A 41 21.73 6.55 4.87
C PRO A 41 21.08 7.77 4.18
N GLU A 42 21.00 8.90 4.88
CA GLU A 42 20.37 10.15 4.40
C GLU A 42 20.84 10.58 3.00
N GLY A 43 22.12 10.42 2.68
CA GLY A 43 22.69 10.76 1.37
C GLY A 43 22.33 9.81 0.23
N GLY A 44 21.54 8.77 0.47
CA GLY A 44 21.19 7.73 -0.50
C GLY A 44 20.06 8.11 -1.47
N THR A 45 19.25 9.12 -1.14
CA THR A 45 18.04 9.49 -1.88
C THR A 45 18.24 9.65 -3.39
N PRO A 46 19.28 10.36 -3.90
CA PRO A 46 19.43 10.55 -5.34
C PRO A 46 19.57 9.25 -6.13
N ALA A 47 20.21 8.22 -5.56
CA ALA A 47 20.32 6.91 -6.19
C ALA A 47 19.05 6.09 -6.00
N ARG A 48 18.44 6.14 -4.80
CA ARG A 48 17.20 5.43 -4.49
C ARG A 48 16.04 5.88 -5.35
N ALA A 49 15.89 7.19 -5.57
CA ALA A 49 14.86 7.75 -6.45
C ALA A 49 14.96 7.15 -7.87
N LYS A 50 16.17 7.13 -8.46
CA LYS A 50 16.41 6.53 -9.78
C LYS A 50 16.14 5.02 -9.83
N GLN A 51 16.50 4.29 -8.78
CA GLN A 51 16.21 2.85 -8.69
C GLN A 51 14.70 2.58 -8.70
N ARG A 52 13.96 3.33 -7.88
CA ARG A 52 12.50 3.17 -7.76
C ARG A 52 11.77 3.63 -9.03
N GLY A 53 12.23 4.73 -9.64
CA GLY A 53 11.74 5.22 -10.94
C GLY A 53 11.85 4.16 -12.03
N ALA A 54 13.06 3.63 -12.25
CA ALA A 54 13.31 2.62 -13.27
C ALA A 54 12.52 1.32 -13.05
N ILE A 55 12.36 0.87 -11.80
CA ILE A 55 11.55 -0.32 -11.49
C ILE A 55 10.07 -0.04 -11.73
N SER A 56 9.55 1.13 -11.35
CA SER A 56 8.16 1.51 -11.57
C SER A 56 7.84 1.62 -13.07
N ALA A 57 8.76 2.18 -13.86
CA ALA A 57 8.66 2.22 -15.31
C ALA A 57 8.56 0.81 -15.93
N MET A 58 9.50 -0.07 -15.59
CA MET A 58 9.49 -1.46 -16.09
C MET A 58 8.26 -2.24 -15.63
N GLN A 59 7.83 -2.05 -14.38
CA GLN A 59 6.61 -2.67 -13.86
C GLN A 59 5.38 -2.25 -14.67
N HIS A 60 5.29 -0.95 -14.99
CA HIS A 60 4.22 -0.37 -15.79
C HIS A 60 4.25 -0.91 -17.22
N GLU A 61 5.40 -0.86 -17.89
CA GLU A 61 5.59 -1.39 -19.25
C GLU A 61 5.15 -2.84 -19.37
N LEU A 62 5.53 -3.71 -18.42
CA LEU A 62 5.10 -5.11 -18.42
C LEU A 62 3.59 -5.27 -18.27
N LEU A 63 2.96 -4.42 -17.47
CA LEU A 63 1.53 -4.48 -17.19
C LEU A 63 0.70 -3.99 -18.37
N VAL A 64 1.15 -2.95 -19.08
CA VAL A 64 0.40 -2.32 -20.18
C VAL A 64 0.84 -2.77 -21.57
N ASP A 65 1.64 -3.83 -21.66
CA ASP A 65 2.13 -4.40 -22.92
C ASP A 65 0.97 -4.77 -23.87
N ASP A 66 1.19 -4.63 -25.18
CA ASP A 66 0.18 -4.93 -26.21
C ASP A 66 -0.30 -6.40 -26.14
N ASP A 67 0.60 -7.33 -25.80
CA ASP A 67 0.27 -8.75 -25.66
C ASP A 67 -0.68 -8.98 -24.47
N VAL A 68 -0.54 -8.21 -23.38
CA VAL A 68 -1.45 -8.26 -22.22
C VAL A 68 -2.86 -7.88 -22.65
N GLY A 69 -3.01 -6.80 -23.41
CA GLY A 69 -4.31 -6.39 -23.95
C GLY A 69 -4.94 -7.46 -24.84
N ALA A 70 -4.13 -8.08 -25.72
CA ALA A 70 -4.59 -9.14 -26.60
C ALA A 70 -5.06 -10.39 -25.83
N TRP A 71 -4.31 -10.84 -24.83
CA TRP A 71 -4.71 -11.98 -23.99
C TRP A 71 -5.97 -11.68 -23.19
N LEU A 72 -6.07 -10.48 -22.62
CA LEU A 72 -7.28 -10.07 -21.88
C LEU A 72 -8.51 -10.13 -22.78
N ASP A 73 -8.43 -9.66 -24.02
CA ASP A 73 -9.53 -9.69 -24.98
C ASP A 73 -9.92 -11.12 -25.39
N GLU A 74 -8.94 -12.00 -25.63
CA GLU A 74 -9.21 -13.42 -25.88
C GLU A 74 -9.93 -14.09 -24.69
N LEU A 75 -9.47 -13.80 -23.47
CA LEU A 75 -10.02 -14.39 -22.24
C LEU A 75 -11.38 -13.81 -21.87
N GLY A 76 -11.74 -12.61 -22.36
CA GLY A 76 -13.04 -11.98 -22.13
C GLY A 76 -14.21 -12.77 -22.70
N ASP A 77 -13.98 -13.53 -23.78
CA ASP A 77 -14.97 -14.38 -24.44
C ASP A 77 -14.93 -15.85 -23.97
N ALA A 78 -13.98 -16.22 -23.12
CA ALA A 78 -13.76 -17.60 -22.67
C ALA A 78 -14.67 -17.99 -21.48
N ASP A 79 -15.09 -19.26 -21.45
CA ASP A 79 -15.81 -19.85 -20.30
C ASP A 79 -14.79 -20.31 -19.26
N LEU A 80 -14.33 -19.37 -18.43
CA LEU A 80 -13.34 -19.61 -17.39
C LEU A 80 -14.01 -20.06 -16.07
N PRO A 81 -13.35 -20.93 -15.28
CA PRO A 81 -13.79 -21.16 -13.91
C PRO A 81 -13.71 -19.88 -13.06
N ALA A 82 -14.36 -19.91 -11.90
CA ALA A 82 -14.65 -18.69 -11.14
C ALA A 82 -13.38 -17.96 -10.63
N GLU A 83 -12.32 -18.70 -10.30
CA GLU A 83 -11.06 -18.16 -9.79
C GLU A 83 -10.28 -17.47 -10.91
N GLU A 84 -10.12 -18.11 -12.06
CA GLU A 84 -9.47 -17.57 -13.25
C GLU A 84 -10.24 -16.37 -13.81
N SER A 85 -11.58 -16.43 -13.79
CA SER A 85 -12.42 -15.29 -14.16
C SER A 85 -12.20 -14.10 -13.23
N ALA A 86 -11.99 -14.33 -11.93
CA ALA A 86 -11.66 -13.27 -10.98
C ALA A 86 -10.27 -12.67 -11.26
N VAL A 87 -9.26 -13.51 -11.51
CA VAL A 87 -7.92 -13.09 -11.91
C VAL A 87 -7.98 -12.18 -13.15
N VAL A 88 -8.61 -12.65 -14.23
CA VAL A 88 -8.71 -11.88 -15.48
C VAL A 88 -9.42 -10.56 -15.27
N ARG A 89 -10.49 -10.53 -14.46
CA ARG A 89 -11.21 -9.29 -14.11
C ARG A 89 -10.31 -8.28 -13.39
N GLU A 90 -9.54 -8.71 -12.39
CA GLU A 90 -8.67 -7.80 -11.65
C GLU A 90 -7.51 -7.29 -12.52
N ILE A 91 -6.88 -8.15 -13.33
CA ILE A 91 -5.81 -7.74 -14.24
C ILE A 91 -6.35 -6.78 -15.31
N ARG A 92 -7.52 -7.07 -15.90
CA ARG A 92 -8.18 -6.20 -16.87
C ARG A 92 -8.45 -4.82 -16.29
N ARG A 93 -8.97 -4.75 -15.06
CA ARG A 93 -9.22 -3.48 -14.37
C ARG A 93 -7.94 -2.67 -14.18
N GLU A 94 -6.84 -3.31 -13.79
CA GLU A 94 -5.54 -2.63 -13.66
C GLU A 94 -5.00 -2.16 -15.02
N TYR A 95 -5.08 -3.02 -16.05
CA TYR A 95 -4.65 -2.71 -17.41
C TYR A 95 -5.41 -1.52 -17.99
N GLU A 96 -6.74 -1.55 -17.99
CA GLU A 96 -7.59 -0.53 -18.60
C GLU A 96 -7.36 0.85 -17.97
N ARG A 97 -7.09 0.90 -16.65
CA ARG A 97 -6.74 2.14 -15.97
C ARG A 97 -5.37 2.65 -16.38
N LYS A 98 -4.38 1.76 -16.50
CA LYS A 98 -2.97 2.17 -16.64
C LYS A 98 -2.51 2.30 -18.09
N ALA A 99 -3.18 1.67 -19.06
CA ALA A 99 -2.76 1.64 -20.45
C ALA A 99 -2.64 3.03 -21.10
N GLY A 100 -3.46 3.98 -20.66
CA GLY A 100 -3.41 5.39 -21.13
C GLY A 100 -2.30 6.22 -20.49
N VAL A 101 -1.67 5.75 -19.41
CA VAL A 101 -0.70 6.51 -18.62
C VAL A 101 0.70 6.39 -19.24
N PRO A 102 1.37 7.52 -19.59
CA PRO A 102 2.74 7.46 -20.09
C PRO A 102 3.73 6.88 -19.08
N THR A 103 4.62 5.99 -19.51
CA THR A 103 5.65 5.39 -18.65
C THR A 103 6.54 6.45 -17.99
N ASP A 104 6.95 7.48 -18.74
CA ASP A 104 7.78 8.57 -18.23
C ASP A 104 7.10 9.30 -17.05
N LEU A 105 5.77 9.42 -17.06
CA LEU A 105 5.00 10.03 -15.97
C LEU A 105 4.99 9.13 -14.73
N VAL A 106 4.89 7.81 -14.91
CA VAL A 106 4.99 6.84 -13.80
C VAL A 106 6.38 6.89 -13.16
N GLU A 107 7.43 6.95 -13.98
CA GLU A 107 8.81 7.12 -13.51
C GLU A 107 8.97 8.43 -12.74
N GLU A 108 8.51 9.55 -13.29
CA GLU A 108 8.61 10.86 -12.64
C GLU A 108 7.86 10.91 -11.30
N ILE A 109 6.65 10.34 -11.22
CA ILE A 109 5.89 10.26 -9.96
C ILE A 109 6.68 9.47 -8.91
N SER A 110 7.28 8.34 -9.29
CA SER A 110 8.07 7.52 -8.38
C SER A 110 9.32 8.24 -7.87
N GLU A 111 10.04 8.92 -8.77
CA GLU A 111 11.21 9.72 -8.40
C GLU A 111 10.83 10.89 -7.50
N ALA A 112 9.83 11.68 -7.89
CA ALA A 112 9.38 12.85 -7.13
C ALA A 112 8.91 12.46 -5.73
N THR A 113 8.22 11.32 -5.58
CA THR A 113 7.81 10.79 -4.27
C THR A 113 9.02 10.39 -3.42
N SER A 114 10.02 9.76 -4.02
CA SER A 114 11.26 9.36 -3.33
C SER A 114 12.08 10.56 -2.87
N ASP A 115 12.15 11.60 -3.70
CA ASP A 115 12.84 12.86 -3.39
C ASP A 115 12.08 13.71 -2.36
N ALA A 116 10.75 13.58 -2.30
CA ALA A 116 9.91 14.31 -1.35
C ALA A 116 10.12 13.87 0.09
N HIS A 117 10.50 12.60 0.32
CA HIS A 117 10.61 12.01 1.64
C HIS A 117 11.55 12.77 2.60
N PRO A 118 12.84 13.01 2.26
CA PRO A 118 13.72 13.76 3.17
C PRO A 118 13.27 15.22 3.39
N VAL A 119 12.67 15.87 2.39
CA VAL A 119 12.15 17.23 2.53
C VAL A 119 10.97 17.26 3.50
N TRP A 120 10.11 16.26 3.43
CA TRP A 120 8.99 16.10 4.35
C TRP A 120 9.46 15.81 5.79
N GLN A 121 10.46 14.94 5.97
CA GLN A 121 11.04 14.65 7.28
C GLN A 121 11.58 15.93 7.95
N GLU A 122 12.42 16.69 7.23
CA GLU A 122 12.99 17.94 7.72
C GLU A 122 11.89 18.97 8.05
N ALA A 123 10.91 19.14 7.16
CA ALA A 123 9.80 20.06 7.36
C ALA A 123 8.93 19.68 8.56
N LYS A 124 8.68 18.39 8.78
CA LYS A 124 7.92 17.89 9.93
C LYS A 124 8.68 18.12 11.24
N GLU A 125 9.97 17.83 11.27
CA GLU A 125 10.80 18.04 12.46
C GLU A 125 10.92 19.52 12.84
N SER A 126 10.94 20.41 11.85
CA SER A 126 11.05 21.85 12.04
C SER A 126 9.72 22.60 12.14
N ASP A 127 8.58 21.90 12.01
CA ASP A 127 7.23 22.47 11.92
C ASP A 127 7.13 23.56 10.82
N ASP A 128 7.79 23.33 9.67
CA ASP A 128 7.89 24.29 8.57
C ASP A 128 7.18 23.82 7.30
N TRP A 129 5.88 24.08 7.23
CA TRP A 129 5.07 23.87 6.03
C TRP A 129 5.64 24.57 4.79
N SER A 130 6.27 25.74 4.94
CA SER A 130 6.72 26.53 3.78
C SER A 130 7.85 25.85 3.00
N THR A 131 8.64 25.01 3.67
CA THR A 131 9.68 24.18 3.05
C THR A 131 9.07 23.01 2.26
N PHE A 132 7.98 22.41 2.74
CA PHE A 132 7.35 21.26 2.07
C PHE A 132 6.29 21.63 1.00
N ALA A 133 5.65 22.80 1.12
CA ALA A 133 4.57 23.21 0.22
C ALA A 133 4.91 23.11 -1.28
N PRO A 134 6.09 23.54 -1.78
CA PRO A 134 6.44 23.39 -3.20
C PRO A 134 6.54 21.93 -3.66
N THR A 135 6.98 21.04 -2.78
CA THR A 135 7.03 19.59 -3.04
C THR A 135 5.62 19.02 -3.17
N VAL A 136 4.71 19.43 -2.30
CA VAL A 136 3.29 19.03 -2.36
C VAL A 136 2.63 19.53 -3.64
N GLU A 137 2.87 20.79 -4.03
CA GLU A 137 2.36 21.35 -5.29
C GLU A 137 2.81 20.52 -6.49
N ARG A 138 4.10 20.17 -6.58
CA ARG A 138 4.62 19.32 -7.65
C ARG A 138 3.96 17.93 -7.65
N LEU A 139 3.85 17.28 -6.50
CA LEU A 139 3.22 15.95 -6.39
C LEU A 139 1.74 16.00 -6.79
N LEU A 140 1.03 17.07 -6.41
CA LEU A 140 -0.37 17.26 -6.76
C LEU A 140 -0.56 17.44 -8.26
N ASP A 141 0.29 18.23 -8.91
CA ASP A 141 0.24 18.42 -10.36
C ASP A 141 0.52 17.12 -11.12
N LEU A 142 1.54 16.35 -10.70
CA LEU A 142 1.82 15.03 -11.28
C LEU A 142 0.65 14.04 -11.08
N LYS A 143 0.00 14.05 -9.91
CA LYS A 143 -1.15 13.18 -9.65
C LYS A 143 -2.39 13.58 -10.46
N ARG A 144 -2.56 14.87 -10.76
CA ARG A 144 -3.61 15.36 -11.67
C ARG A 144 -3.34 14.94 -13.10
N GLU A 145 -2.11 15.07 -13.58
CA GLU A 145 -1.72 14.60 -14.92
C GLU A 145 -1.94 13.08 -15.05
N TYR A 146 -1.57 12.32 -14.01
CA TYR A 146 -1.84 10.88 -13.95
C TYR A 146 -3.34 10.59 -14.04
N ALA A 147 -4.17 11.27 -13.26
CA ALA A 147 -5.62 11.09 -13.31
C ALA A 147 -6.21 11.44 -14.68
N GLU A 148 -5.76 12.55 -15.29
CA GLU A 148 -6.17 12.97 -16.64
C GLU A 148 -5.77 11.96 -17.71
N ALA A 149 -4.61 11.31 -17.57
CA ALA A 149 -4.17 10.25 -18.48
C ALA A 149 -5.01 8.96 -18.37
N ILE A 150 -5.63 8.70 -17.22
CA ILE A 150 -6.56 7.57 -17.03
C ILE A 150 -7.94 7.91 -17.59
N ASP A 151 -8.51 9.03 -17.15
CA ASP A 151 -9.85 9.48 -17.58
C ASP A 151 -9.91 11.02 -17.55
N PRO A 152 -9.76 11.70 -18.70
CA PRO A 152 -9.75 13.15 -18.78
C PRO A 152 -11.14 13.78 -18.57
N ASP A 153 -12.21 12.99 -18.64
CA ASP A 153 -13.59 13.46 -18.52
C ASP A 153 -14.14 13.31 -17.08
N ALA A 154 -13.43 12.59 -16.21
CA ALA A 154 -13.80 12.35 -14.81
C ALA A 154 -13.19 13.37 -13.84
N ASP A 155 -13.76 13.46 -12.63
CA ASP A 155 -13.14 14.20 -11.53
C ASP A 155 -11.81 13.52 -11.14
N PRO A 156 -10.67 14.25 -11.15
CA PRO A 156 -9.37 13.66 -10.81
C PRO A 156 -9.34 12.96 -9.44
N TYR A 157 -10.11 13.46 -8.46
CA TYR A 157 -10.18 12.82 -7.15
C TYR A 157 -10.92 11.48 -7.22
N ALA A 158 -12.01 11.39 -8.00
CA ALA A 158 -12.72 10.13 -8.20
C ALA A 158 -11.86 9.09 -8.93
N VAL A 159 -11.07 9.53 -9.91
CA VAL A 159 -10.09 8.68 -10.59
C VAL A 159 -9.08 8.14 -9.59
N LEU A 160 -8.43 9.01 -8.81
CA LEU A 160 -7.42 8.62 -7.82
C LEU A 160 -8.00 7.77 -6.69
N PHE A 161 -9.22 8.04 -6.24
CA PHE A 161 -9.90 7.25 -5.21
C PHE A 161 -10.09 5.78 -5.64
N ALA A 162 -10.44 5.56 -6.91
CA ALA A 162 -10.66 4.22 -7.46
C ALA A 162 -9.38 3.36 -7.57
N ASP A 163 -8.18 3.93 -7.42
CA ASP A 163 -6.94 3.13 -7.28
C ASP A 163 -6.90 2.38 -5.94
N TYR A 164 -7.51 2.95 -4.90
CA TYR A 164 -7.54 2.39 -3.55
C TYR A 164 -8.82 1.60 -3.26
N GLU A 165 -9.95 2.13 -3.73
CA GLU A 165 -11.28 1.55 -3.49
C GLU A 165 -12.05 1.32 -4.80
N PRO A 166 -11.60 0.36 -5.65
CA PRO A 166 -12.18 0.16 -6.99
C PRO A 166 -13.64 -0.32 -7.01
N TYR A 167 -14.22 -0.63 -5.85
CA TYR A 167 -15.55 -1.23 -5.72
C TYR A 167 -16.48 -0.44 -4.80
N LEU A 168 -16.02 0.70 -4.29
CA LEU A 168 -16.82 1.63 -3.53
C LEU A 168 -16.89 2.93 -4.32
N ASP A 169 -18.09 3.49 -4.46
CA ASP A 169 -18.24 4.82 -5.02
C ASP A 169 -18.01 5.89 -3.94
N LEU A 170 -17.65 7.10 -4.38
CA LEU A 170 -17.49 8.25 -3.49
C LEU A 170 -18.77 8.55 -2.70
N GLU A 171 -19.96 8.37 -3.30
CA GLU A 171 -21.24 8.57 -2.61
C GLU A 171 -21.37 7.66 -1.38
N THR A 172 -20.91 6.42 -1.48
CA THR A 172 -20.88 5.47 -0.36
C THR A 172 -19.90 5.91 0.71
N ALA A 173 -18.70 6.35 0.34
CA ALA A 173 -17.72 6.87 1.29
C ALA A 173 -18.26 8.12 2.03
N GLU A 174 -18.82 9.08 1.30
CA GLU A 174 -19.44 10.28 1.85
C GLU A 174 -20.56 9.93 2.82
N ARG A 175 -21.50 9.07 2.42
CA ARG A 175 -22.62 8.64 3.28
C ARG A 175 -22.15 8.00 4.59
N VAL A 176 -21.08 7.21 4.55
CA VAL A 176 -20.49 6.60 5.76
C VAL A 176 -19.86 7.67 6.64
N LEU A 177 -19.03 8.55 6.07
CA LEU A 177 -18.36 9.62 6.80
C LEU A 177 -19.36 10.61 7.42
N GLU A 178 -20.44 10.95 6.73
CA GLU A 178 -21.51 11.79 7.26
C GLU A 178 -22.20 11.14 8.45
N ARG A 179 -22.53 9.85 8.35
CA ARG A 179 -23.10 9.10 9.47
C ARG A 179 -22.15 9.04 10.67
N LEU A 180 -20.86 8.87 10.43
CA LEU A 180 -19.84 8.89 11.48
C LEU A 180 -19.76 10.29 12.12
N ARG A 181 -19.67 11.36 11.33
CA ARG A 181 -19.67 12.74 11.83
C ARG A 181 -20.88 13.03 12.71
N ASP A 182 -22.09 12.71 12.22
CA ASP A 182 -23.35 13.01 12.91
C ASP A 182 -23.51 12.23 14.23
N ARG A 183 -22.75 11.15 14.43
CA ARG A 183 -22.78 10.33 15.66
C ARG A 183 -21.59 10.58 16.58
N LEU A 184 -20.38 10.64 16.02
CA LEU A 184 -19.14 10.74 16.77
C LEU A 184 -18.90 12.15 17.29
N VAL A 185 -19.28 13.20 16.56
CA VAL A 185 -19.08 14.58 17.06
C VAL A 185 -19.86 14.81 18.37
N PRO A 186 -21.18 14.52 18.46
CA PRO A 186 -21.89 14.63 19.73
C PRO A 186 -21.34 13.72 20.83
N LEU A 187 -20.94 12.49 20.49
CA LEU A 187 -20.35 11.55 21.45
C LEU A 187 -19.03 12.09 22.03
N ILE A 188 -18.17 12.68 21.20
CA ILE A 188 -16.91 13.30 21.65
C ILE A 188 -17.21 14.49 22.57
N ASP A 189 -18.21 15.30 22.25
CA ASP A 189 -18.62 16.42 23.11
C ASP A 189 -19.12 15.90 24.47
N GLU A 190 -19.98 14.86 24.48
CA GLU A 190 -20.45 14.22 25.71
C GLU A 190 -19.30 13.64 26.56
N ILE A 191 -18.31 12.99 25.92
CA ILE A 191 -17.13 12.46 26.60
C ILE A 191 -16.26 13.57 27.20
N ARG A 192 -16.08 14.69 26.49
CA ARG A 192 -15.31 15.85 26.97
C ARG A 192 -15.99 16.57 28.13
N GLU A 193 -17.31 16.58 28.16
CA GLU A 193 -18.11 17.15 29.26
C GLU A 193 -18.19 16.22 30.48
N ALA A 194 -17.93 14.92 30.29
CA ALA A 194 -17.91 13.96 31.37
C ALA A 194 -16.72 14.24 32.31
N ASP A 195 -17.02 14.42 33.60
CA ASP A 195 -16.01 14.51 34.66
C ASP A 195 -15.51 13.09 34.97
N ALA A 196 -14.52 12.63 34.20
CA ALA A 196 -13.92 11.31 34.31
C ALA A 196 -12.44 11.40 34.71
N ASP A 197 -12.05 10.65 35.73
CA ASP A 197 -10.65 10.47 36.10
C ASP A 197 -9.99 9.49 35.10
N LEU A 198 -9.28 10.04 34.11
CA LEU A 198 -8.49 9.25 33.17
C LEU A 198 -7.17 8.81 33.81
N TYR A 199 -6.83 7.53 33.64
CA TYR A 199 -5.53 7.02 34.08
C TYR A 199 -4.47 7.30 33.01
N THR A 200 -3.37 7.92 33.41
CA THR A 200 -2.19 8.13 32.57
C THR A 200 -1.03 7.29 33.09
N VAL A 201 -0.31 6.65 32.18
CA VAL A 201 0.94 5.96 32.51
C VAL A 201 2.02 7.02 32.70
N GLU A 202 2.50 7.20 33.93
CA GLU A 202 3.58 8.15 34.24
C GLU A 202 4.94 7.45 34.29
N GLY A 203 5.96 8.04 33.67
CA GLY A 203 7.33 7.53 33.72
C GLY A 203 8.18 7.96 32.54
N THR A 204 9.37 7.39 32.48
CA THR A 204 10.24 7.41 31.30
C THR A 204 10.53 5.97 30.96
N PHE A 205 10.23 5.58 29.72
CA PHE A 205 10.28 4.21 29.22
C PHE A 205 11.33 4.16 28.12
N PRO A 206 12.55 3.66 28.40
CA PRO A 206 13.61 3.57 27.40
C PRO A 206 13.15 2.84 26.13
N GLU A 207 13.60 3.29 24.96
CA GLU A 207 13.21 2.69 23.67
C GLU A 207 13.52 1.19 23.59
N ASP A 208 14.64 0.74 24.15
CA ASP A 208 15.02 -0.67 24.18
C ASP A 208 13.98 -1.52 24.95
N ASP A 209 13.50 -1.03 26.09
CA ASP A 209 12.46 -1.71 26.90
C ASP A 209 11.12 -1.72 26.16
N GLN A 210 10.78 -0.63 25.45
CA GLN A 210 9.58 -0.57 24.61
C GLN A 210 9.66 -1.54 23.42
N MET A 211 10.83 -1.69 22.81
CA MET A 211 11.06 -2.66 21.74
C MET A 211 10.95 -4.10 22.24
N GLU A 212 11.43 -4.40 23.45
CA GLU A 212 11.21 -5.71 24.08
C GLU A 212 9.71 -5.98 24.30
N LEU A 213 8.96 -5.00 24.82
CA LEU A 213 7.51 -5.11 24.99
C LEU A 213 6.78 -5.29 23.66
N ALA A 214 7.16 -4.53 22.63
CA ALA A 214 6.59 -4.66 21.28
C ALA A 214 6.81 -6.07 20.72
N ARG A 215 8.01 -6.65 20.89
CA ARG A 215 8.29 -8.03 20.48
C ARG A 215 7.47 -9.04 21.28
N GLU A 216 7.37 -8.89 22.59
CA GLU A 216 6.54 -9.78 23.43
C GLU A 216 5.06 -9.73 23.01
N ALA A 217 4.55 -8.55 22.64
CA ALA A 217 3.19 -8.40 22.12
C ALA A 217 3.02 -9.15 20.78
N LEU A 218 3.97 -9.00 19.85
CA LEU A 218 3.95 -9.72 18.57
C LEU A 218 4.03 -11.24 18.76
N GLU A 219 4.90 -11.72 19.67
CA GLU A 219 4.99 -13.15 20.02
C GLU A 219 3.67 -13.66 20.61
N THR A 220 3.03 -12.86 21.48
CA THR A 220 1.73 -13.20 22.08
C THR A 220 0.62 -13.28 21.04
N LEU A 221 0.69 -12.44 20.00
CA LEU A 221 -0.24 -12.43 18.89
C LEU A 221 0.11 -13.45 17.79
N GLU A 222 1.12 -14.29 18.02
CA GLU A 222 1.55 -15.36 17.12
C GLU A 222 2.09 -14.85 15.77
N TYR A 223 2.75 -13.68 15.77
CA TYR A 223 3.44 -13.16 14.60
C TYR A 223 4.55 -14.11 14.13
N ASP A 224 4.55 -14.43 12.82
CA ASP A 224 5.54 -15.31 12.23
C ASP A 224 6.84 -14.53 11.91
N PHE A 225 7.78 -14.55 12.87
CA PHE A 225 9.10 -13.97 12.73
C PHE A 225 10.03 -14.71 11.74
N GLU A 226 9.66 -15.91 11.25
CA GLU A 226 10.41 -16.55 10.17
C GLU A 226 10.14 -15.86 8.82
N HIS A 227 8.93 -15.30 8.67
CA HIS A 227 8.45 -14.61 7.48
C HIS A 227 8.18 -13.12 7.75
N GLY A 228 8.93 -12.52 8.67
CA GLY A 228 8.74 -11.13 9.03
C GLY A 228 9.73 -10.58 10.03
N ARG A 229 9.62 -9.28 10.31
CA ARG A 229 10.46 -8.55 11.27
C ARG A 229 9.79 -7.29 11.79
N VAL A 230 10.33 -6.76 12.89
CA VAL A 230 9.97 -5.46 13.47
C VAL A 230 11.20 -4.57 13.53
N ASP A 231 11.06 -3.34 13.02
CA ASP A 231 12.11 -2.31 13.01
C ASP A 231 11.51 -0.94 13.39
N THR A 232 12.32 0.12 13.42
CA THR A 232 11.86 1.49 13.69
C THR A 232 11.79 2.33 12.41
N ALA A 233 10.81 3.23 12.34
CA ALA A 233 10.67 4.22 11.28
C ALA A 233 10.02 5.51 11.80
N PRO A 234 10.18 6.67 11.13
CA PRO A 234 9.54 7.92 11.54
C PRO A 234 8.00 7.85 11.60
N HIS A 235 7.42 6.99 10.76
CA HIS A 235 6.02 6.57 10.82
C HIS A 235 5.94 5.05 10.87
N PRO A 236 5.15 4.48 11.77
CA PRO A 236 4.75 3.08 11.70
C PRO A 236 4.09 2.78 10.35
N PHE A 237 4.44 1.65 9.75
CA PHE A 237 3.82 1.07 8.58
C PHE A 237 4.12 -0.43 8.53
N SER A 238 3.36 -1.14 7.70
CA SER A 238 3.59 -2.52 7.33
C SER A 238 3.90 -2.62 5.84
N SER A 239 4.70 -3.61 5.47
CA SER A 239 5.21 -3.75 4.11
C SER A 239 5.63 -5.18 3.85
N GLY A 240 5.49 -5.65 2.61
CA GLY A 240 6.06 -6.89 2.14
C GLY A 240 5.01 -7.87 1.62
N THR A 241 5.31 -9.17 1.77
CA THR A 241 4.55 -10.25 1.12
C THR A 241 4.26 -11.38 2.12
N GLN A 242 3.54 -12.41 1.66
CA GLN A 242 3.25 -13.64 2.39
C GLN A 242 4.49 -14.37 2.94
N PHE A 243 5.68 -14.04 2.40
CA PHE A 243 6.94 -14.67 2.74
C PHE A 243 7.89 -13.74 3.51
N ASP A 244 7.58 -12.44 3.58
CA ASP A 244 8.38 -11.42 4.25
C ASP A 244 7.48 -10.21 4.52
N ALA A 245 6.64 -10.29 5.55
CA ALA A 245 5.80 -9.19 6.01
C ALA A 245 6.53 -8.49 7.15
N ARG A 246 6.82 -7.19 6.99
CA ARG A 246 7.58 -6.37 7.92
C ARG A 246 6.66 -5.35 8.56
N VAL A 247 6.89 -5.08 9.84
CA VAL A 247 6.23 -4.00 10.56
C VAL A 247 7.26 -3.02 11.08
N THR A 248 6.89 -1.75 11.14
CA THR A 248 7.71 -0.74 11.80
C THR A 248 6.93 -0.10 12.95
N THR A 249 7.67 0.45 13.90
CA THR A 249 7.09 1.24 14.99
C THR A 249 7.95 2.47 15.26
N ARG A 250 7.53 3.31 16.19
CA ARG A 250 8.32 4.41 16.72
C ARG A 250 8.11 4.50 18.21
N PHE A 251 9.08 5.03 18.93
CA PHE A 251 9.02 5.14 20.38
C PHE A 251 8.97 6.60 20.81
N ASP A 252 8.18 6.85 21.85
CA ASP A 252 8.22 8.06 22.65
C ASP A 252 8.46 7.61 24.09
N GLU A 253 9.53 8.08 24.73
CA GLU A 253 9.89 7.67 26.09
C GLU A 253 8.82 8.07 27.14
N SER A 254 7.89 8.95 26.80
CA SER A 254 6.79 9.38 27.66
C SER A 254 5.44 8.72 27.35
N GLU A 255 5.29 8.09 26.19
CA GLU A 255 4.02 7.50 25.71
C GLU A 255 4.20 6.03 25.27
N PRO A 256 4.45 5.08 26.21
CA PRO A 256 4.75 3.68 25.86
C PRO A 256 3.56 2.91 25.29
N LEU A 257 2.33 3.41 25.47
CA LEU A 257 1.13 2.78 24.91
C LEU A 257 0.95 3.11 23.43
N ASP A 258 1.51 4.23 22.97
CA ASP A 258 1.42 4.63 21.57
C ASP A 258 2.22 3.68 20.68
N SER A 259 3.47 3.41 21.05
CA SER A 259 4.33 2.47 20.33
C SER A 259 3.76 1.05 20.31
N LEU A 260 3.23 0.58 21.44
CA LEU A 260 2.56 -0.72 21.55
C LEU A 260 1.31 -0.78 20.67
N GLY A 261 0.45 0.24 20.73
CA GLY A 261 -0.76 0.33 19.92
C GLY A 261 -0.45 0.36 18.42
N SER A 262 0.54 1.16 18.01
CA SER A 262 1.03 1.20 16.63
C SER A 262 1.59 -0.15 16.18
N THR A 263 2.40 -0.82 17.00
CA THR A 263 2.92 -2.16 16.66
C THR A 263 1.80 -3.17 16.47
N ILE A 264 0.78 -3.17 17.34
CA ILE A 264 -0.37 -4.09 17.21
C ILE A 264 -1.20 -3.77 15.96
N HIS A 265 -1.37 -2.50 15.63
CA HIS A 265 -2.04 -2.07 14.40
C HIS A 265 -1.31 -2.60 13.16
N GLU A 266 0.01 -2.34 13.05
CA GLU A 266 0.81 -2.83 11.92
C GLU A 266 0.91 -4.35 11.86
N PHE A 267 0.86 -5.01 13.01
CA PHE A 267 0.75 -6.47 13.09
C PHE A 267 -0.55 -6.99 12.46
N GLY A 268 -1.68 -6.30 12.64
CA GLY A 268 -2.95 -6.68 12.01
C GLY A 268 -2.80 -6.74 10.49
N HIS A 269 -2.18 -5.70 9.92
CA HIS A 269 -1.84 -5.63 8.50
C HIS A 269 -0.90 -6.74 8.05
N ALA A 270 0.18 -6.98 8.79
CA ALA A 270 1.14 -8.03 8.47
C ALA A 270 0.52 -9.43 8.58
N SER A 271 -0.38 -9.65 9.53
CA SER A 271 -1.12 -10.91 9.70
C SER A 271 -2.04 -11.19 8.53
N TYR A 272 -2.74 -10.16 8.03
CA TYR A 272 -3.53 -10.31 6.81
C TYR A 272 -2.62 -10.71 5.65
N THR A 273 -1.51 -10.00 5.46
CA THR A 273 -0.53 -10.29 4.41
C THR A 273 0.02 -11.72 4.52
N GLN A 274 0.47 -12.16 5.69
CA GLN A 274 0.98 -13.52 5.94
C GLN A 274 -0.10 -14.60 5.74
N GLY A 275 -1.38 -14.25 5.94
CA GLY A 275 -2.53 -15.13 5.76
C GLY A 275 -2.99 -15.30 4.31
N LEU A 276 -2.47 -14.52 3.36
CA LEU A 276 -2.83 -14.67 1.94
C LEU A 276 -2.29 -16.02 1.39
N PRO A 277 -2.97 -16.64 0.39
CA PRO A 277 -2.54 -17.92 -0.15
C PRO A 277 -1.15 -17.85 -0.78
N LYS A 278 -0.21 -18.66 -0.27
CA LYS A 278 1.19 -18.69 -0.73
C LYS A 278 1.33 -19.21 -2.17
N ASP A 279 0.45 -20.14 -2.57
CA ASP A 279 0.44 -20.71 -3.92
C ASP A 279 -0.10 -19.71 -4.98
N GLU A 280 -0.71 -18.61 -4.54
CA GLU A 280 -1.22 -17.51 -5.38
C GLU A 280 -0.28 -16.30 -5.42
N TYR A 281 0.94 -16.43 -4.89
CA TYR A 281 1.92 -15.35 -4.93
C TYR A 281 2.25 -14.95 -6.37
N GLY A 282 2.17 -13.65 -6.65
CA GLY A 282 2.32 -13.11 -8.00
C GLY A 282 1.01 -13.00 -8.79
N THR A 283 -0.12 -13.51 -8.27
CA THR A 283 -1.45 -13.38 -8.90
C THR A 283 -2.33 -12.40 -8.12
N PRO A 284 -3.44 -11.90 -8.70
CA PRO A 284 -4.42 -11.09 -7.97
C PRO A 284 -5.04 -11.81 -6.75
N LEU A 285 -5.08 -13.14 -6.72
CA LEU A 285 -5.65 -13.91 -5.60
C LEU A 285 -4.70 -13.97 -4.39
N GLY A 286 -3.40 -13.75 -4.62
CA GLY A 286 -2.39 -13.58 -3.58
C GLY A 286 -2.24 -12.14 -3.08
N ARG A 287 -3.21 -11.26 -3.33
CA ARG A 287 -3.17 -9.85 -2.89
C ARG A 287 -4.31 -9.55 -1.91
N HIS A 288 -4.08 -8.56 -1.04
CA HIS A 288 -5.11 -8.06 -0.14
C HIS A 288 -6.27 -7.41 -0.92
N ARG A 289 -7.47 -7.40 -0.33
CA ARG A 289 -8.71 -7.01 -1.01
C ARG A 289 -8.96 -5.49 -1.05
N GLY A 290 -7.90 -4.68 -1.12
CA GLY A 290 -7.95 -3.20 -1.03
C GLY A 290 -7.66 -2.68 0.38
N LEU A 291 -7.63 -1.35 0.55
CA LEU A 291 -7.23 -0.71 1.81
C LEU A 291 -8.28 -0.84 2.91
N THR A 292 -9.58 -0.71 2.59
CA THR A 292 -10.65 -0.78 3.60
C THR A 292 -10.66 -2.11 4.34
N VAL A 293 -10.39 -3.22 3.66
CA VAL A 293 -10.30 -4.55 4.30
C VAL A 293 -8.96 -4.71 5.02
N HIS A 294 -7.91 -4.04 4.55
CA HIS A 294 -6.62 -4.05 5.23
C HIS A 294 -6.69 -3.33 6.59
N GLU A 295 -7.40 -2.20 6.64
CA GLU A 295 -7.57 -1.33 7.82
C GLU A 295 -8.67 -1.79 8.81
N SER A 296 -9.34 -2.93 8.58
CA SER A 296 -10.48 -3.40 9.39
C SER A 296 -10.07 -4.22 10.61
#